data_AF-A0A540MX33-F1
#
_entry.id   AF-A0A540MX33-F1
#
_cell.length_a   1.000
_cell.length_b   1.000
_cell.length_c   1.000
_cell.angle_alpha   90.00
_cell.angle_beta   90.00
_cell.angle_gamma   90.00
#
_symmetry.space_group_name_H-M   'P 1'
#
loop_
_entity.id
_entity.type
_entity.pdbx_description
1 polymer ?
#
loop_
_entity_poly.entity_id
_entity_poly.type
_entity_poly.pdbx_seq_one_letter_code
_entity_poly.pdbx_strand_id
1 'polypeptide(L)'
;MVVNGYLVLITYLQHTHPHCRTMTSEWDWFRGALPTVDRDYGILNKVFHNITDTHVAHHLFSTMPQYQAMEETKAINPILGEYYQFDGTLVHKAMFRELKECIYIEPDEGDKKGVFWYDNKL
;
A
#
# COMPACT_ATOMS: atom_id res chain seq x y z
N MET A 1 13.92 -12.85 15.94
CA MET A 1 12.97 -13.32 14.90
C MET A 1 11.66 -12.55 14.88
N VAL A 2 11.06 -12.20 16.03
CA VAL A 2 9.80 -11.42 16.09
C VAL A 2 9.88 -10.07 15.37
N VAL A 3 11.01 -9.37 15.51
CA VAL A 3 11.27 -8.08 14.82
C VAL A 3 11.19 -8.22 13.30
N ASN A 4 11.79 -9.27 12.75
CA ASN A 4 11.76 -9.50 11.31
C ASN A 4 10.35 -9.87 10.82
N GLY A 5 9.58 -10.60 11.64
CA GLY A 5 8.22 -11.00 11.30
C GLY A 5 7.27 -9.82 11.13
N TYR A 6 7.32 -8.83 12.04
CA TYR A 6 6.47 -7.64 11.87
C TYR A 6 6.89 -6.82 10.66
N LEU A 7 8.20 -6.69 10.39
CA LEU A 7 8.69 -5.89 9.27
C LEU A 7 8.19 -6.48 7.96
N VAL A 8 8.33 -7.80 7.78
CA VAL A 8 7.81 -8.53 6.62
C VAL A 8 6.30 -8.36 6.49
N LEU A 9 5.56 -8.47 7.60
CA LEU A 9 4.11 -8.32 7.60
C LEU A 9 3.67 -6.93 7.12
N ILE A 10 4.27 -5.86 7.65
CA ILE A 10 3.98 -4.49 7.23
C ILE A 10 4.40 -4.31 5.77
N THR A 11 5.62 -4.70 5.39
CA THR A 11 6.02 -4.51 3.98
C THR A 11 5.14 -5.30 3.01
N TYR A 12 4.68 -6.49 3.38
CA TYR A 12 3.80 -7.29 2.53
C TYR A 12 2.43 -6.62 2.40
N LEU A 13 1.76 -6.33 3.51
CA LEU A 13 0.39 -5.81 3.49
C LEU A 13 0.33 -4.40 2.87
N GLN A 14 1.28 -3.53 3.14
CA GLN A 14 1.28 -2.17 2.60
C GLN A 14 1.60 -2.13 1.09
N HIS A 15 2.19 -3.19 0.52
CA HIS A 15 2.58 -3.28 -0.89
C HIS A 15 1.83 -4.37 -1.69
N THR A 16 0.98 -5.16 -1.05
CA THR A 16 0.20 -6.23 -1.69
C THR A 16 -1.26 -6.02 -1.34
N HIS A 17 -2.04 -5.69 -2.36
CA HIS A 17 -3.48 -5.46 -2.28
C HIS A 17 -4.08 -5.57 -3.68
N PRO A 18 -5.36 -5.98 -3.88
CA PRO A 18 -5.94 -6.07 -5.22
C PRO A 18 -5.99 -4.73 -5.96
N HIS A 19 -5.96 -3.61 -5.22
CA HIS A 19 -5.92 -2.25 -5.78
C HIS A 19 -4.49 -1.75 -6.07
N CYS A 20 -3.45 -2.52 -5.72
CA CYS A 20 -2.07 -2.21 -6.09
C CYS A 20 -1.82 -2.67 -7.53
N ARG A 21 -1.38 -1.73 -8.36
CA ARG A 21 -0.99 -1.98 -9.75
C ARG A 21 0.52 -1.96 -9.90
N THR A 22 1.05 -2.81 -10.77
CA THR A 22 2.45 -2.76 -11.20
C THR A 22 2.53 -2.08 -12.55
N MET A 23 3.55 -1.25 -12.77
CA MET A 23 3.75 -0.54 -14.04
C MET A 23 5.15 -0.77 -14.59
N THR A 24 5.24 -0.89 -15.92
CA THR A 24 6.52 -0.95 -16.64
C THR A 24 6.69 0.27 -17.54
N SER A 25 5.93 0.38 -18.63
CA SER A 25 6.05 1.50 -19.58
C SER A 25 5.42 2.81 -19.09
N GLU A 26 4.41 2.73 -18.24
CA GLU A 26 3.71 3.90 -17.66
C GLU A 26 4.34 4.37 -16.33
N TRP A 27 5.50 3.82 -15.96
CA TRP A 27 6.12 4.12 -14.68
C TRP A 27 6.77 5.52 -14.66
N ASP A 28 6.50 6.26 -13.60
CA ASP A 28 7.32 7.37 -13.12
C ASP A 28 7.36 7.32 -11.59
N TRP A 29 8.12 8.24 -10.97
CA TRP A 29 8.26 8.29 -9.51
C TRP A 29 6.91 8.39 -8.79
N PHE A 30 6.02 9.28 -9.24
CA PHE A 30 4.74 9.53 -8.56
C PHE A 30 3.80 8.34 -8.73
N ARG A 31 3.63 7.85 -9.97
CA ARG A 31 2.83 6.66 -10.28
C ARG A 31 3.36 5.39 -9.63
N GLY A 32 4.67 5.30 -9.41
CA GLY A 32 5.33 4.19 -8.72
C GLY A 32 5.22 4.24 -7.20
N ALA A 33 4.96 5.41 -6.60
CA ALA A 33 4.78 5.57 -5.15
C ALA A 33 3.35 5.25 -4.68
N LEU A 34 2.35 5.46 -5.55
CA LEU A 34 0.93 5.28 -5.25
C LEU A 34 0.40 3.83 -5.12
N PRO A 35 1.06 2.76 -5.61
CA PRO A 35 0.68 1.37 -5.38
C PRO A 35 1.00 0.90 -3.95
N THR A 36 0.55 1.67 -2.96
CA THR A 36 0.70 1.41 -1.53
C THR A 36 -0.64 1.62 -0.84
N VAL A 37 -0.85 0.93 0.28
CA VAL A 37 -2.12 0.97 1.03
C VAL A 37 -1.86 1.28 2.49
N ASP A 38 -2.48 2.34 3.00
CA ASP A 38 -2.52 2.64 4.42
C ASP A 38 -3.48 1.68 5.13
N ARG A 39 -3.10 1.20 6.31
CA ARG A 39 -3.87 0.22 7.08
C ARG A 39 -3.94 0.55 8.55
N ASP A 40 -5.11 0.31 9.13
CA ASP A 40 -5.34 0.51 10.56
C ASP A 40 -5.14 -0.80 11.35
N TYR A 41 -4.06 -0.85 12.13
CA TYR A 41 -3.75 -1.94 13.07
C TYR A 41 -4.16 -1.56 14.51
N GLY A 42 -4.93 -0.48 14.68
CA GLY A 42 -5.42 0.02 15.95
C GLY A 42 -4.31 0.60 16.81
N ILE A 43 -4.17 0.09 18.04
CA ILE A 43 -3.14 0.57 18.99
C ILE A 43 -1.73 0.37 18.43
N LEU A 44 -1.54 -0.63 17.57
CA LEU A 44 -0.25 -0.93 16.96
C LEU A 44 0.24 0.17 16.02
N ASN A 45 -0.62 1.01 15.45
CA ASN A 45 -0.19 2.13 14.61
C ASN A 45 0.80 3.01 15.39
N LYS A 46 0.44 3.39 16.62
CA LYS A 46 1.30 4.20 17.49
C LYS A 46 2.58 3.48 17.90
N VAL A 47 2.50 2.18 18.17
CA VAL A 47 3.68 1.35 18.51
C VAL A 47 4.67 1.32 17.35
N PHE A 48 4.17 1.30 16.12
CA PHE A 48 4.96 1.32 14.90
C PHE A 48 5.15 2.72 14.31
N HIS A 49 5.01 3.78 15.12
CA HIS A 49 5.23 5.16 14.70
C HIS A 49 4.40 5.60 13.48
N ASN A 50 3.17 5.10 13.40
CA ASN A 50 2.19 5.32 12.32
C ASN A 50 2.67 4.88 10.93
N ILE A 51 3.72 4.04 10.85
CA ILE A 51 4.18 3.52 9.55
C ILE A 51 3.08 2.72 8.82
N THR A 52 2.12 2.17 9.57
CA THR A 52 1.06 1.33 9.01
C THR A 52 -0.03 2.15 8.33
N ASP A 53 -0.34 3.33 8.86
CA ASP A 53 -1.45 4.22 8.47
C ASP A 53 -0.99 5.55 7.86
N THR A 54 0.30 5.70 7.58
CA THR A 54 0.87 6.83 6.81
C THR A 54 1.90 6.37 5.77
N HIS A 55 1.80 5.13 5.31
CA HIS A 55 2.75 4.52 4.39
C HIS A 55 2.73 5.20 3.02
N VAL A 56 1.56 5.58 2.51
CA VAL A 56 1.44 6.32 1.24
C VAL A 56 2.22 7.65 1.31
N ALA A 57 2.05 8.41 2.39
CA ALA A 57 2.79 9.64 2.61
C ALA A 57 4.30 9.39 2.72
N HIS A 58 4.71 8.31 3.39
CA HIS A 58 6.11 7.92 3.47
C HIS A 58 6.74 7.64 2.10
N HIS A 59 6.01 7.05 1.15
CA HIS A 59 6.51 6.83 -0.21
C HIS A 59 6.63 8.12 -1.02
N LEU A 60 5.69 9.05 -0.85
CA LEU A 60 5.71 10.34 -1.52
C LEU A 60 6.74 11.31 -0.91
N PHE A 61 7.04 11.19 0.38
CA PHE A 61 7.95 12.07 1.10
C PHE A 61 8.87 11.27 2.02
N SER A 62 9.71 10.42 1.42
CA SER A 62 10.59 9.50 2.18
C SER A 62 11.64 10.17 3.07
N THR A 63 11.90 11.47 2.87
CA THR A 63 12.80 12.29 3.68
C THR A 63 12.10 13.00 4.84
N MET A 64 10.76 12.99 4.88
CA MET A 64 9.96 13.61 5.94
C MET A 64 10.11 12.85 7.27
N PRO A 65 10.21 13.55 8.42
CA PRO A 65 10.18 12.89 9.71
C PRO A 65 8.79 12.30 10.07
N GLN A 66 8.79 11.11 10.69
CA GLN A 66 7.56 10.39 11.05
C GLN A 66 6.54 11.17 11.89
N TYR A 67 6.99 12.12 12.72
CA TYR A 67 6.09 12.89 13.59
C TYR A 67 5.19 13.88 12.81
N GLN A 68 5.49 14.13 11.53
CA GLN A 68 4.65 14.91 10.61
C GLN A 68 3.77 14.03 9.71
N ALA A 69 4.01 12.71 9.67
CA ALA A 69 3.39 11.84 8.66
C ALA A 69 1.86 11.79 8.74
N MET A 70 1.29 11.88 9.95
CA MET A 70 -0.16 11.94 10.14
C MET A 70 -0.77 13.26 9.65
N GLU A 71 -0.05 14.38 9.77
CA GLU A 71 -0.51 15.68 9.27
C GLU A 71 -0.47 15.70 7.75
N GLU A 72 0.62 15.22 7.16
CA GLU A 72 0.77 15.13 5.72
C GLU A 72 -0.25 14.18 5.10
N THR A 73 -0.47 13.00 5.70
CA THR A 73 -1.49 12.05 5.21
C THR A 73 -2.87 12.70 5.11
N LYS A 74 -3.25 13.51 6.11
CA LYS A 74 -4.52 14.27 6.08
C LYS A 74 -4.54 15.34 5.00
N ALA A 75 -3.40 15.97 4.72
CA ALA A 75 -3.29 17.00 3.69
C ALA A 75 -3.33 16.42 2.28
N ILE A 76 -2.69 15.27 2.04
CA ILE A 76 -2.61 14.66 0.70
C ILE A 76 -3.82 13.82 0.33
N ASN A 77 -4.48 13.18 1.30
CA ASN A 77 -5.64 12.32 1.03
C ASN A 77 -6.70 13.00 0.14
N PRO A 78 -7.20 14.22 0.44
CA PRO A 78 -8.18 14.88 -0.43
C PRO A 78 -7.63 15.27 -1.81
N ILE A 79 -6.31 15.40 -1.96
CA ILE A 79 -5.65 15.74 -3.24
C ILE A 79 -5.52 14.49 -4.11
N LEU A 80 -5.14 13.37 -3.50
CA LEU A 80 -4.97 12.08 -4.17
C LEU A 80 -6.31 11.46 -4.54
N GLY A 81 -7.38 11.72 -3.78
CA GLY A 81 -8.73 11.26 -4.10
C GLY A 81 -8.78 9.74 -4.32
N GLU A 82 -9.19 9.31 -5.51
CA GLU A 82 -9.27 7.88 -5.88
C GLU A 82 -7.92 7.15 -5.86
N TYR A 83 -6.80 7.88 -5.96
CA TYR A 83 -5.47 7.30 -5.94
C TYR A 83 -4.95 7.01 -4.53
N TYR A 84 -5.58 7.56 -3.49
CA TYR A 84 -5.28 7.22 -2.10
C TYR A 84 -5.99 5.91 -1.73
N GLN A 85 -5.25 4.95 -1.19
CA GLN A 85 -5.78 3.65 -0.82
C GLN A 85 -5.65 3.44 0.69
N PHE A 86 -6.78 3.17 1.34
CA PHE A 86 -6.84 2.83 2.75
C PHE A 86 -7.67 1.56 2.94
N ASP A 87 -7.16 0.62 3.73
CA ASP A 87 -7.86 -0.61 4.10
C ASP A 87 -7.91 -0.79 5.63
N GLY A 88 -9.11 -0.63 6.19
CA GLY A 88 -9.40 -0.85 7.60
C GLY A 88 -9.71 -2.30 7.97
N THR A 89 -9.51 -3.25 7.06
CA THR A 89 -9.73 -4.68 7.32
C THR A 89 -8.75 -5.18 8.40
N LEU A 90 -9.26 -5.97 9.35
CA LEU A 90 -8.43 -6.58 10.40
C LEU A 90 -7.23 -7.32 9.80
N VAL A 91 -6.04 -7.11 10.37
CA VAL A 91 -4.74 -7.59 9.84
C VAL A 91 -4.75 -9.04 9.37
N HIS A 92 -5.31 -9.96 10.16
CA HIS A 92 -5.36 -11.38 9.80
C HIS A 92 -6.30 -11.69 8.63
N LYS A 93 -7.41 -10.94 8.51
CA LYS A 93 -8.32 -11.05 7.36
C LYS A 93 -7.70 -10.46 6.12
N ALA A 94 -7.05 -9.31 6.25
CA ALA A 94 -6.34 -8.66 5.15
C ALA A 94 -5.21 -9.58 4.65
N MET A 95 -4.39 -10.13 5.55
CA MET A 95 -3.36 -11.11 5.20
C MET A 95 -3.93 -12.32 4.46
N PHE A 96 -5.01 -12.92 4.97
CA PHE A 96 -5.64 -14.06 4.29
C PHE A 96 -6.17 -13.69 2.90
N ARG A 97 -6.79 -12.51 2.76
CA ARG A 97 -7.25 -11.98 1.48
C ARG A 97 -6.09 -11.81 0.51
N GLU A 98 -5.01 -11.14 0.89
CA GLU A 98 -3.86 -10.92 -0.01
C GLU A 98 -3.20 -12.23 -0.45
N LEU A 99 -3.03 -13.17 0.48
CA LEU A 99 -2.47 -14.48 0.15
C LEU A 99 -3.32 -15.27 -0.85
N LYS A 100 -4.64 -15.00 -0.88
CA LYS A 100 -5.59 -15.68 -1.76
C LYS A 100 -5.82 -14.91 -3.07
N GLU A 101 -5.85 -13.59 -3.03
CA GLU A 101 -6.26 -12.72 -4.14
C GLU A 101 -5.08 -12.17 -4.93
N CYS A 102 -3.88 -12.10 -4.34
CA CYS A 102 -2.70 -11.52 -4.96
C CYS A 102 -1.65 -12.60 -5.30
N ILE A 103 -2.02 -13.57 -6.14
CA ILE A 103 -1.17 -14.72 -6.47
C ILE A 103 -0.21 -14.39 -7.63
N TYR A 104 -0.74 -13.77 -8.68
CA TYR A 104 0.03 -13.36 -9.85
C TYR A 104 -0.55 -12.07 -10.43
N ILE A 105 0.16 -11.49 -11.40
CA ILE A 105 -0.25 -10.25 -12.06
C ILE A 105 -0.59 -10.51 -13.53
N GLU A 106 -1.65 -9.89 -14.01
CA GLU A 106 -2.07 -9.92 -15.40
C GLU A 106 -2.04 -8.52 -16.01
N PRO A 107 -1.78 -8.39 -17.33
CA PRO A 107 -1.87 -7.11 -18.00
C PRO A 107 -3.30 -6.58 -17.90
N ASP A 108 -3.42 -5.27 -17.66
CA ASP A 108 -4.70 -4.57 -17.69
C ASP A 108 -5.37 -4.78 -19.07
N GLU A 109 -6.64 -5.20 -19.08
CA GLU A 109 -7.40 -5.49 -20.31
C GLU A 109 -7.64 -4.23 -21.16
N GLY A 110 -7.41 -3.04 -20.60
CA GLY A 110 -7.54 -1.77 -21.30
C GLY A 110 -6.37 -1.40 -22.23
N ASP A 111 -6.49 -0.26 -22.91
CA ASP A 111 -5.47 0.30 -23.82
C ASP A 111 -4.13 0.69 -23.14
N LYS A 112 -4.03 0.56 -21.81
CA LYS A 112 -2.86 0.96 -21.01
C LYS A 112 -1.78 -0.12 -21.03
N LYS A 113 -0.97 -0.11 -22.08
CA LYS A 113 0.19 -1.00 -22.19
C LYS A 113 1.11 -0.85 -20.98
N GLY A 114 1.47 -1.98 -20.37
CA GLY A 114 2.45 -2.05 -19.28
C GLY A 114 1.90 -1.73 -17.89
N VAL A 115 0.59 -1.69 -17.70
CA VAL A 115 -0.05 -1.74 -16.37
C VAL A 115 -0.51 -3.16 -16.09
N PHE A 116 -0.29 -3.64 -14.87
CA PHE A 116 -0.63 -4.99 -14.43
C PHE A 116 -1.36 -4.95 -13.09
N TRP A 117 -2.34 -5.83 -12.92
CA TRP A 117 -3.17 -5.96 -11.72
C TRP A 117 -3.09 -7.37 -11.15
N TYR A 118 -3.35 -7.51 -9.86
CA TYR A 118 -3.43 -8.83 -9.23
C TYR A 118 -4.67 -9.61 -9.67
N ASP A 119 -4.49 -10.91 -9.91
CA ASP A 119 -5.57 -11.87 -10.14
C ASP A 119 -5.32 -13.18 -9.34
N ASN A 120 -6.37 -13.98 -9.19
CA ASN A 120 -6.42 -15.27 -8.53
C ASN A 120 -7.12 -16.37 -9.34
N LYS A 121 -7.55 -16.10 -10.57
CA LYS A 121 -8.19 -17.09 -11.46
C LYS A 121 -7.18 -17.99 -12.17
N LEU A 122 -6.69 -19.01 -11.44
CA LEU A 122 -5.99 -20.14 -12.07
C LEU A 122 -6.91 -20.97 -12.98
#